data_AF-A0A7C2QEJ1-F1
#
_entry.id   AF-A0A7C2QEJ1-F1
#
_cell.length_a   1.000
_cell.length_b   1.000
_cell.length_c   1.000
_cell.angle_alpha   90.00
_cell.angle_beta   90.00
_cell.angle_gamma   90.00
#
_symmetry.space_group_name_H-M   'P 1'
#
loop_
_entity.id
_entity.type
_entity.pdbx_description
1 polymer ?
#
loop_
_entity_poly.entity_id
_entity_poly.type
_entity_poly.pdbx_seq_one_letter_code
_entity_poly.pdbx_strand_id
1 'polypeptide(L)'
;MKADWPEVPLRELLQEVSRPIEPEPDKEYRLLGMRWYANGFFEKQRSKGRDIKANKLYRVEKGDIAYNRLFAWKGSFGVAAPDDDGAYVSNEFPC
;
A
#
# COMPACT_ATOMS: atom_id res chain seq x y z
N MET A 1 -12.76 31.55 4.70
CA MET A 1 -13.41 30.85 5.84
C MET A 1 -12.73 29.49 5.97
N LYS A 2 -11.95 29.27 7.04
CA LYS A 2 -11.55 27.91 7.41
C LYS A 2 -12.80 27.27 7.97
N ALA A 3 -13.29 26.21 7.33
CA ALA A 3 -14.32 25.40 7.96
C ALA A 3 -13.74 24.83 9.26
N ASP A 4 -14.52 24.90 10.35
CA ASP A 4 -14.22 24.30 11.65
C ASP A 4 -14.33 22.78 11.55
N TRP A 5 -13.38 22.16 10.84
CA TRP A 5 -13.30 20.71 10.78
C TRP A 5 -12.77 20.19 12.13
N PRO A 6 -13.46 19.24 12.76
CA PRO A 6 -12.96 18.64 13.99
C PRO A 6 -11.70 17.83 13.71
N GLU A 7 -10.71 17.94 14.59
CA GLU A 7 -9.56 17.03 14.60
C GLU A 7 -9.96 15.72 15.24
N VAL A 8 -9.99 14.65 14.46
CA VAL A 8 -10.31 13.29 14.91
C VAL A 8 -9.14 12.35 14.63
N PRO A 9 -8.92 11.33 15.47
CA PRO A 9 -7.92 10.31 15.21
C PRO A 9 -8.30 9.47 13.99
N LEU A 10 -7.30 9.04 13.20
CA LEU A 10 -7.53 8.28 11.96
C LEU A 10 -8.38 7.02 12.15
N ARG A 11 -8.32 6.36 13.31
CA ARG A 11 -9.14 5.18 13.63
C ARG A 11 -10.66 5.42 13.59
N GLU A 12 -11.11 6.68 13.64
CA GLU A 12 -12.53 7.02 13.50
C GLU A 12 -12.98 7.06 12.04
N LEU A 13 -12.03 7.16 11.10
CA LEU A 13 -12.28 7.23 9.66
C LEU A 13 -11.79 5.99 8.92
N LEU A 14 -10.78 5.30 9.47
CA LEU A 14 -10.08 4.18 8.87
C LEU A 14 -10.15 2.96 9.76
N GLN A 15 -10.22 1.79 9.13
CA GLN A 15 -10.01 0.50 9.74
C GLN A 15 -8.66 -0.04 9.27
N GLU A 16 -7.85 -0.55 10.18
CA GLU A 16 -6.59 -1.23 9.81
C GLU A 16 -6.92 -2.49 8.99
N VAL A 17 -6.24 -2.66 7.86
CA VAL A 17 -6.47 -3.79 6.96
C VAL A 17 -5.18 -4.54 6.73
N SER A 18 -5.19 -5.84 7.06
CA SER A 18 -4.03 -6.71 6.84
C SER A 18 -4.44 -7.97 6.08
N ARG A 19 -3.95 -8.09 4.84
CA ARG A 19 -4.18 -9.25 3.97
C ARG A 19 -2.85 -9.92 3.57
N PRO A 20 -2.09 -10.50 4.52
CA PRO A 20 -0.79 -11.09 4.23
C PRO A 20 -0.93 -12.41 3.46
N ILE A 21 -0.03 -12.62 2.50
CA ILE A 21 0.13 -13.87 1.76
C ILE A 21 1.61 -14.24 1.66
N GLU A 22 1.89 -15.54 1.61
CA GLU A 22 3.22 -16.05 1.28
C GLU A 22 3.34 -16.21 -0.25
N PRO A 23 4.39 -15.67 -0.88
CA PRO A 23 4.55 -15.77 -2.33
C PRO A 23 4.76 -17.22 -2.78
N GLU A 24 3.88 -17.72 -3.65
CA GLU A 24 4.00 -19.02 -4.28
C GLU A 24 5.08 -18.95 -5.38
N PRO A 25 6.06 -19.88 -5.44
CA PRO A 25 7.22 -19.77 -6.32
C PRO A 25 6.93 -19.56 -7.82
N ASP A 26 5.81 -20.08 -8.30
CA ASP A 26 5.41 -20.09 -9.71
C ASP A 26 4.36 -19.04 -10.07
N LYS A 27 3.79 -18.36 -9.08
CA LYS A 27 2.79 -17.33 -9.29
C LYS A 27 3.45 -15.98 -9.54
N GLU A 28 2.91 -15.21 -10.48
CA GLU A 28 3.34 -13.84 -10.73
C GLU A 28 2.57 -12.87 -9.83
N TYR A 29 3.30 -11.90 -9.27
CA TYR A 29 2.76 -10.86 -8.41
C TYR A 29 3.08 -9.50 -9.01
N ARG A 30 2.06 -8.64 -9.12
CA ARG A 30 2.20 -7.24 -9.46
C ARG A 30 2.54 -6.45 -8.20
N LEU A 31 3.76 -5.92 -8.13
CA LEU A 31 4.28 -5.23 -6.96
C LEU A 31 4.13 -3.71 -7.12
N LEU A 32 3.58 -3.07 -6.09
CA LEU A 32 3.45 -1.62 -6.02
C LEU A 32 4.61 -0.97 -5.26
N GLY A 33 4.93 0.25 -5.65
CA GLY A 33 5.64 1.22 -4.84
C GLY A 33 4.73 2.40 -4.50
N MET A 34 5.21 3.31 -3.65
CA MET A 34 4.54 4.57 -3.33
C MET A 34 5.46 5.73 -3.70
N ARG A 35 4.92 6.71 -4.42
CA ARG A 35 5.65 7.95 -4.74
C ARG A 35 5.76 8.82 -3.49
N TRP A 36 6.69 9.77 -3.51
CA TRP A 36 6.78 10.81 -2.48
C TRP A 36 5.74 11.92 -2.76
N TYR A 37 5.53 12.79 -1.77
CA TYR A 37 4.70 13.99 -1.87
C TYR A 37 3.24 13.70 -2.27
N ALA A 38 2.66 12.65 -1.69
CA ALA A 38 1.26 12.22 -1.86
C ALA A 38 0.85 11.92 -3.31
N ASN A 39 1.80 11.52 -4.16
CA ASN A 39 1.53 11.15 -5.55
C ASN A 39 1.06 9.70 -5.74
N GLY A 40 0.70 9.02 -4.65
CA GLY A 40 0.04 7.71 -4.69
C GLY A 40 0.91 6.54 -5.14
N PHE A 41 0.23 5.44 -5.42
CA PHE A 41 0.85 4.19 -5.84
C PHE A 41 1.39 4.25 -7.27
N PHE A 42 2.30 3.33 -7.58
CA PHE A 42 2.72 3.04 -8.95
C PHE A 42 3.13 1.57 -9.07
N GLU A 43 2.96 0.98 -10.26
CA GLU A 43 3.47 -0.36 -10.54
C GLU A 43 5.01 -0.32 -10.59
N LYS A 44 5.66 -1.00 -9.64
CA LYS A 44 7.12 -1.06 -9.55
C LYS A 44 7.68 -2.11 -10.50
N GLN A 45 7.11 -3.32 -10.44
CA GLN A 45 7.53 -4.47 -11.25
C GLN A 45 6.50 -5.61 -11.12
N ARG A 46 6.58 -6.58 -12.04
CA ARG A 46 5.96 -7.90 -11.87
C ARG A 46 7.05 -8.93 -11.62
N SER A 47 6.82 -9.85 -10.70
CA SER A 47 7.84 -10.85 -10.32
C SER A 47 7.19 -12.17 -9.94
N LYS A 48 7.84 -13.28 -10.27
CA LYS A 48 7.44 -14.59 -9.75
C LYS A 48 7.71 -14.65 -8.25
N GLY A 49 6.91 -15.40 -7.50
CA GLY A 49 7.11 -15.51 -6.05
C GLY A 49 8.52 -15.94 -5.66
N ARG A 50 9.17 -16.79 -6.46
CA ARG A 50 10.56 -17.22 -6.24
C ARG A 50 11.60 -16.09 -6.31
N ASP A 51 11.31 -15.01 -7.01
CA ASP A 51 12.21 -13.88 -7.22
C ASP A 51 11.97 -12.76 -6.18
N ILE A 52 10.94 -12.90 -5.35
CA ILE A 52 10.54 -11.92 -4.35
C ILE A 52 11.27 -12.21 -3.04
N LYS A 53 12.08 -11.25 -2.58
CA LYS A 53 12.86 -11.39 -1.33
C LYS A 53 12.02 -11.32 -0.05
N ALA A 54 10.80 -10.80 -0.15
CA ALA A 54 9.92 -10.64 1.01
C ALA A 54 9.17 -11.96 1.28
N ASN A 55 9.24 -12.43 2.53
CA ASN A 55 8.53 -13.65 2.95
C ASN A 55 7.00 -13.48 2.95
N LYS A 56 6.53 -12.24 3.06
CA LYS A 56 5.12 -11.89 3.03
C LYS A 56 4.88 -10.71 2.10
N LEU A 57 3.82 -10.81 1.34
CA LEU A 57 3.22 -9.72 0.58
C LEU A 57 1.87 -9.38 1.18
N TYR A 58 1.43 -8.14 1.00
CA TYR A 58 0.14 -7.66 1.47
C TYR A 58 -0.66 -7.25 0.26
N ARG A 59 -1.86 -7.84 0.11
CA ARG A 59 -2.74 -7.53 -1.00
C ARG A 59 -3.40 -6.18 -0.78
N VAL A 60 -3.27 -5.31 -1.77
CA VAL A 60 -3.92 -3.99 -1.85
C VAL A 60 -5.21 -4.14 -2.65
N GLU A 61 -6.29 -3.58 -2.13
CA GLU A 61 -7.59 -3.47 -2.79
C GLU A 61 -7.96 -2.01 -2.96
N LYS A 62 -8.81 -1.72 -3.95
CA LYS A 62 -9.27 -0.36 -4.23
C LYS A 62 -9.84 0.30 -2.96
N GLY A 63 -9.40 1.52 -2.67
CA GLY A 63 -9.85 2.30 -1.51
C GLY A 63 -9.00 2.10 -0.26
N ASP A 64 -8.11 1.11 -0.22
CA ASP A 64 -7.13 1.00 0.85
C ASP A 64 -6.24 2.25 0.90
N ILE A 65 -5.92 2.70 2.11
CA ILE A 65 -4.93 3.75 2.33
C ILE A 65 -3.65 3.06 2.79
N ALA A 66 -2.55 3.27 2.09
CA ALA A 66 -1.25 2.79 2.56
C ALA A 66 -0.21 3.89 2.58
N TYR A 67 0.88 3.63 3.28
CA TYR A 67 2.04 4.51 3.32
C TYR A 67 3.33 3.72 3.39
N ASN A 68 4.40 4.23 2.80
CA ASN A 68 5.73 3.64 2.95
C ASN A 68 6.34 4.14 4.26
N ARG A 69 6.50 3.26 5.26
CA ARG A 69 7.02 3.67 6.58
C ARG A 69 8.45 4.21 6.57
N LEU A 70 9.27 3.84 5.58
CA LEU A 70 10.64 4.37 5.42
C LEU A 70 10.66 5.84 4.94
N PHE A 71 9.59 6.27 4.25
CA PHE A 71 9.49 7.59 3.63
C PHE A 71 8.20 8.33 4.00
N ALA A 72 7.55 7.97 5.10
CA ALA A 72 6.34 8.63 5.58
C ALA A 72 6.58 10.14 5.78
N TRP A 73 7.75 10.53 6.27
CA TRP A 73 8.17 11.92 6.44
C TRP A 73 8.29 12.72 5.12
N LYS A 74 8.45 12.03 3.97
CA LYS A 74 8.40 12.64 2.62
C LYS A 74 6.99 12.66 2.02
N GLY A 75 5.97 12.33 2.81
CA GLY A 75 4.59 12.25 2.34
C GLY A 75 4.36 11.05 1.42
N SER A 76 5.01 9.90 1.67
CA SER A 76 4.79 8.69 0.87
C SER A 76 3.52 7.96 1.30
N PHE A 77 2.37 8.58 1.00
CA PHE A 77 1.01 8.09 1.27
C PHE A 77 0.22 8.00 -0.04
N GLY A 78 -0.78 7.12 -0.07
CA GLY A 78 -1.66 6.98 -1.22
C GLY A 78 -2.94 6.19 -0.89
N VAL A 79 -3.98 6.47 -1.67
CA VAL A 79 -5.22 5.69 -1.70
C VAL A 79 -5.19 4.84 -2.96
N ALA A 80 -5.47 3.54 -2.83
CA ALA A 80 -5.44 2.60 -3.94
C ALA A 80 -6.54 2.93 -4.97
N ALA A 81 -6.12 3.20 -6.19
CA ALA A 81 -7.00 3.42 -7.34
C ALA A 81 -7.51 2.08 -7.89
N PRO A 82 -8.52 2.07 -8.79
CA PRO A 82 -8.95 0.85 -9.46
C PRO A 82 -7.82 0.07 -10.15
N ASP A 83 -6.83 0.78 -10.68
CA ASP A 83 -5.69 0.15 -11.36
C ASP A 83 -4.74 -0.56 -10.39
N ASP A 84 -4.75 -0.21 -9.10
CA ASP A 84 -3.93 -0.82 -8.05
C ASP A 84 -4.58 -2.08 -7.45
N ASP A 85 -5.87 -2.31 -7.73
CA ASP A 85 -6.65 -3.39 -7.12
C ASP A 85 -6.04 -4.77 -7.37
N GLY A 86 -5.93 -5.58 -6.31
CA GLY A 86 -5.36 -6.92 -6.37
C GLY A 86 -3.85 -6.98 -6.57
N ALA A 87 -3.15 -5.83 -6.55
CA ALA A 87 -1.70 -5.79 -6.50
C ALA A 87 -1.17 -6.02 -5.07
N TYR A 88 0.16 -5.99 -4.93
CA TYR A 88 0.82 -6.37 -3.68
C TYR A 88 1.90 -5.37 -3.28
N VAL A 89 2.06 -5.20 -1.97
CA VAL A 89 3.16 -4.45 -1.36
C VAL A 89 3.93 -5.34 -0.38
N SER A 90 5.15 -4.95 -0.03
CA SER A 90 5.90 -5.60 1.05
C SER A 90 5.39 -5.15 2.43
N ASN A 91 5.93 -5.74 3.50
CA ASN A 91 5.74 -5.34 4.90
C ASN A 91 6.20 -3.89 5.22
N GLU A 92 6.75 -3.16 4.27
CA GLU A 92 7.10 -1.74 4.41
C GLU A 92 5.90 -0.80 4.19
N PHE A 93 4.75 -1.37 3.82
CA PHE A 93 3.54 -0.62 3.50
C PHE A 93 2.36 -1.09 4.36
N PRO A 94 2.22 -0.58 5.59
CA PRO A 94 1.01 -0.77 6.37
C PRO A 94 -0.19 -0.19 5.61
N CYS A 95 -1.31 -0.93 5.65
CA CYS A 95 -2.60 -0.58 5.05
C CYS A 95 -3.67 -0.47 6.16
#